data_AF-A0A372NSR0-F1
#
_entry.id   AF-A0A372NSR0-F1
#
_cell.length_a   1.000
_cell.length_b   1.000
_cell.length_c   1.000
_cell.angle_alpha   90.00
_cell.angle_beta   90.00
_cell.angle_gamma   90.00
#
_symmetry.space_group_name_H-M   'P 1'
#
loop_
_entity.id
_entity.type
_entity.pdbx_description
1 polymer ?
#
loop_
_entity_poly.entity_id
_entity_poly.type
_entity_poly.pdbx_seq_one_letter_code
_entity_poly.pdbx_strand_id
1 'polypeptide(L)'
;MLPDGIYKRRKNHNNTPPTVLLVITNCIVLAILIQLFTGCNAINNFFWGALAVLALYNVYTIRRNPDEYSWLNGILYIVSILLMIGLFFYFQNQPHNC
;
A
#
# COMPACT_ATOMS: atom_id res chain seq x y z
N MET A 1 -27.52 31.04 -13.61
CA MET A 1 -27.09 29.78 -14.24
C MET A 1 -25.64 29.94 -14.64
N LEU A 2 -24.72 29.24 -13.96
CA LEU A 2 -23.28 29.30 -14.28
C LEU A 2 -23.04 28.70 -15.67
N PRO A 3 -22.08 29.19 -16.46
CA PRO A 3 -21.86 28.73 -17.83
C PRO A 3 -21.55 27.23 -17.88
N ASP A 4 -22.35 26.52 -18.69
CA ASP A 4 -22.27 25.07 -18.95
C ASP A 4 -21.01 24.72 -19.75
N GLY A 5 -19.86 24.72 -19.08
CA GLY A 5 -18.58 24.38 -19.70
C GLY A 5 -17.37 24.59 -18.81
N ILE A 6 -17.46 25.52 -17.86
CA ILE A 6 -16.34 25.84 -16.94
C ILE A 6 -16.38 24.95 -15.69
N TYR A 7 -17.59 24.65 -15.18
CA TYR A 7 -17.80 23.85 -13.96
C TYR A 7 -18.22 22.42 -14.23
N LYS A 8 -17.85 21.87 -15.39
CA LYS A 8 -18.05 20.44 -15.66
C LYS A 8 -17.15 19.69 -14.69
N ARG A 9 -17.67 19.33 -13.50
CA ARG A 9 -16.99 18.42 -12.56
C ARG A 9 -16.60 17.20 -13.39
N ARG A 10 -15.32 17.06 -13.73
CA ARG A 10 -14.86 15.87 -14.44
C ARG A 10 -15.33 14.70 -13.58
N LYS A 11 -16.21 13.85 -14.14
CA LYS A 11 -16.46 12.53 -13.55
C LYS A 11 -15.06 11.93 -13.41
N ASN A 12 -14.60 11.76 -12.16
CA ASN A 12 -13.23 11.39 -11.81
C ASN A 12 -12.17 12.51 -11.68
N HIS A 13 -12.51 13.72 -11.20
CA HIS A 13 -11.50 14.61 -10.60
C HIS A 13 -11.14 14.10 -9.19
N ASN A 14 -10.45 12.96 -9.16
CA ASN A 14 -9.85 12.45 -7.94
C ASN A 14 -8.43 13.00 -7.87
N ASN A 15 -8.17 13.89 -6.90
CA ASN A 15 -6.86 14.51 -6.73
C ASN A 15 -5.80 13.50 -6.28
N THR A 16 -6.23 12.36 -5.73
CA THR A 16 -5.38 11.27 -5.29
C THR A 16 -5.81 9.98 -5.99
N PRO A 17 -4.98 9.46 -6.91
CA PRO A 17 -5.26 8.19 -7.54
C PRO A 17 -5.43 7.08 -6.49
N PRO A 18 -6.41 6.17 -6.64
CA PRO A 18 -6.68 5.10 -5.68
C PRO A 18 -5.49 4.15 -5.52
N THR A 19 -4.65 4.01 -6.54
CA THR A 19 -3.37 3.30 -6.49
C THR A 19 -2.39 3.95 -5.52
N VAL A 20 -2.32 5.27 -5.48
CA VAL A 20 -1.47 6.02 -4.53
C VAL A 20 -1.98 5.78 -3.10
N LEU A 21 -3.29 5.80 -2.90
CA LEU A 21 -3.89 5.50 -1.60
C LEU A 21 -3.58 4.06 -1.14
N LEU A 22 -3.62 3.08 -2.05
CA LEU A 22 -3.28 1.69 -1.76
C LEU A 22 -1.79 1.55 -1.37
N VAL A 23 -0.90 2.25 -2.05
CA VAL A 23 0.54 2.24 -1.71
C VAL A 23 0.79 2.87 -0.35
N ILE A 24 0.16 4.03 -0.07
CA ILE A 24 0.30 4.72 1.23
C ILE A 24 -0.21 3.83 2.37
N THR A 25 -1.38 3.21 2.21
CA THR A 25 -1.93 2.30 3.23
C THR A 25 -1.01 1.12 3.50
N ASN A 26 -0.45 0.50 2.46
CA ASN A 26 0.53 -0.56 2.62
C ASN A 26 1.78 -0.11 3.39
N CYS A 27 2.35 1.05 3.05
CA CYS A 27 3.53 1.59 3.73
C CYS A 27 3.26 1.86 5.22
N ILE A 28 2.14 2.51 5.55
CA ILE A 28 1.80 2.85 6.93
C ILE A 28 1.56 1.59 7.75
N VAL A 29 0.76 0.66 7.22
CA VAL A 29 0.44 -0.59 7.94
C VAL A 29 1.70 -1.42 8.15
N LEU A 30 2.56 -1.56 7.14
CA LEU A 30 3.82 -2.28 7.27
C LEU A 30 4.73 -1.63 8.32
N ALA A 31 4.89 -0.31 8.30
CA ALA A 31 5.72 0.40 9.27
C ALA A 31 5.24 0.18 10.72
N ILE A 32 3.92 0.27 10.95
CA ILE A 32 3.32 0.01 12.27
C ILE A 32 3.54 -1.45 12.68
N LEU A 33 3.35 -2.40 11.75
CA LEU A 33 3.54 -3.81 12.03
C LEU A 33 4.99 -4.15 12.39
N ILE A 34 5.96 -3.56 11.69
CA ILE A 34 7.38 -3.69 12.03
C ILE A 34 7.61 -3.16 13.45
N GLN A 35 7.22 -1.90 13.71
CA GLN A 35 7.48 -1.27 15.01
C GLN A 35 6.88 -2.02 16.21
N LEU A 36 5.70 -2.64 16.05
CA LEU A 36 5.01 -3.32 17.14
C LEU A 36 5.37 -4.80 17.29
N PHE A 37 5.73 -5.48 16.20
CA PHE A 37 5.77 -6.95 16.16
C PHE A 37 7.09 -7.56 15.65
N THR A 38 8.07 -6.75 15.24
CA THR A 38 9.44 -7.23 14.98
C THR A 38 10.33 -6.87 16.17
N GLY A 39 10.75 -7.89 16.93
CA GLY A 39 11.68 -7.73 18.05
C GLY A 39 13.05 -8.34 17.75
N CYS A 40 13.97 -8.21 18.71
CA CYS A 40 15.37 -8.61 18.58
C CYS A 40 15.61 -10.10 18.31
N ASN A 41 14.76 -10.96 18.88
CA ASN A 41 14.99 -12.40 18.87
C ASN A 41 14.04 -13.14 17.91
N ALA A 42 12.84 -12.61 17.71
CA ALA A 42 11.83 -13.23 16.86
C ALA A 42 10.79 -12.21 16.40
N ILE A 43 10.14 -12.54 15.28
CA ILE A 43 8.97 -11.84 14.75
C ILE A 43 7.73 -12.52 15.34
N ASN A 44 6.80 -11.74 15.88
CA ASN A 44 5.57 -12.28 16.44
C ASN A 44 4.69 -12.89 15.34
N ASN A 45 4.09 -14.07 15.57
CA ASN A 45 3.19 -14.71 14.61
C ASN A 45 2.00 -13.83 14.18
N PHE A 46 1.56 -12.89 15.03
CA PHE A 46 0.55 -11.91 14.69
C PHE A 46 0.95 -11.02 13.50
N PHE A 47 2.25 -10.71 13.34
CA PHE A 47 2.78 -9.95 12.20
C PHE A 47 2.42 -10.62 10.87
N TRP A 48 2.64 -11.93 10.77
CA TRP A 48 2.34 -12.71 9.57
C TRP A 48 0.85 -12.80 9.30
N GLY A 49 0.03 -12.93 10.35
CA GLY A 49 -1.42 -12.88 10.23
C GLY A 49 -1.91 -11.53 9.68
N ALA A 50 -1.41 -10.43 10.22
CA ALA A 50 -1.76 -9.08 9.77
C ALA A 50 -1.27 -8.80 8.34
N LEU A 51 -0.07 -9.25 7.97
CA LEU A 51 0.42 -9.18 6.60
C LEU A 51 -0.47 -9.96 5.61
N ALA A 52 -0.93 -11.15 6.00
CA ALA A 52 -1.83 -11.94 5.16
C ALA A 52 -3.17 -11.23 4.94
N VAL A 53 -3.72 -10.60 5.98
CA VAL A 53 -4.95 -9.79 5.87
C VAL A 53 -4.73 -8.58 4.96
N LEU A 54 -3.60 -7.89 5.08
CA LEU A 54 -3.24 -6.77 4.20
C LEU A 54 -3.13 -7.21 2.73
N ALA A 55 -2.51 -8.37 2.48
CA ALA A 55 -2.42 -8.94 1.14
C ALA A 55 -3.81 -9.26 0.55
N LEU A 56 -4.71 -9.84 1.36
CA LEU A 56 -6.09 -10.09 0.95
C LEU A 56 -6.86 -8.80 0.65
N TYR A 57 -6.70 -7.77 1.49
CA TYR A 57 -7.30 -6.44 1.27
C TYR A 57 -6.84 -5.85 -0.07
N ASN A 58 -5.55 -5.95 -0.37
CA ASN A 58 -4.99 -5.46 -1.63
C ASN A 58 -5.57 -6.18 -2.85
N VAL A 59 -5.60 -7.52 -2.82
CA VAL A 59 -6.19 -8.32 -3.91
C VAL A 59 -7.67 -8.00 -4.10
N TYR A 60 -8.43 -7.89 -3.01
CA TYR A 60 -9.84 -7.52 -3.06
C TYR A 60 -10.05 -6.13 -3.66
N THR A 61 -9.24 -5.15 -3.25
CA THR A 61 -9.35 -3.75 -3.71
C THR A 61 -9.02 -3.61 -5.20
N ILE A 62 -8.01 -4.33 -5.69
CA ILE A 62 -7.65 -4.35 -7.12
C ILE A 62 -8.76 -5.02 -7.94
N ARG A 63 -9.28 -6.17 -7.48
CA ARG A 63 -10.36 -6.89 -8.20
C ARG A 63 -11.66 -6.10 -8.26
N ARG A 64 -11.95 -5.31 -7.23
CA ARG A 64 -13.19 -4.51 -7.16
C ARG A 64 -13.16 -3.29 -8.07
N ASN A 65 -11.98 -2.77 -8.41
CA ASN A 65 -11.80 -1.55 -9.20
C ASN A 65 -10.91 -1.78 -10.44
N PRO A 66 -11.30 -2.66 -11.38
CA PRO A 66 -10.45 -3.02 -12.51
C PRO A 66 -10.13 -1.84 -13.44
N ASP A 67 -11.05 -0.88 -13.57
CA ASP A 67 -10.90 0.29 -14.46
C ASP A 67 -9.80 1.27 -14.01
N GLU A 68 -9.45 1.24 -12.73
CA GLU A 68 -8.46 2.13 -12.13
C GLU A 68 -7.04 1.55 -12.18
N TYR A 69 -6.93 0.22 -12.30
CA TYR A 69 -5.67 -0.52 -12.35
C TYR A 69 -5.29 -0.84 -13.79
N SER A 70 -4.86 0.20 -14.52
CA SER A 70 -4.19 0.02 -15.81
C SER A 70 -2.90 -0.81 -15.65
N TRP A 71 -2.40 -1.38 -16.75
CA TRP A 71 -1.16 -2.16 -16.76
C TRP A 71 0.03 -1.43 -16.10
N LEU A 72 0.19 -0.13 -16.38
CA LEU A 72 1.22 0.71 -15.76
C LEU A 72 1.04 0.85 -14.24
N ASN A 73 -0.20 1.08 -13.79
CA ASN A 73 -0.50 1.18 -12.36
C ASN A 73 -0.26 -0.16 -11.65
N GLY A 74 -0.54 -1.28 -12.31
CA GLY A 74 -0.22 -2.63 -11.82
C GLY A 74 1.28 -2.84 -11.64
N ILE A 75 2.10 -2.45 -12.62
CA ILE A 75 3.56 -2.53 -12.51
C ILE A 75 4.08 -1.66 -11.35
N LEU A 76 3.66 -0.39 -11.28
CA LEU A 76 4.06 0.52 -10.20
C LEU A 76 3.69 -0.05 -8.83
N TYR A 77 2.52 -0.64 -8.72
CA TYR A 77 2.07 -1.31 -7.51
C TYR A 77 2.96 -2.50 -7.13
N ILE A 78 3.27 -3.39 -8.08
CA ILE A 78 4.17 -4.54 -7.85
C ILE A 78 5.57 -4.05 -7.41
N VAL A 79 6.12 -3.05 -8.10
CA VAL A 79 7.41 -2.45 -7.74
C VAL A 79 7.39 -1.89 -6.31
N SER A 80 6.29 -1.26 -5.90
CA SER A 80 6.15 -0.77 -4.52
C SER A 80 6.15 -1.89 -3.47
N ILE A 81 5.51 -3.04 -3.76
CA ILE A 81 5.56 -4.22 -2.89
C ILE A 81 6.99 -4.76 -2.79
N LEU A 82 7.68 -4.91 -3.92
CA LEU A 82 9.05 -5.40 -3.94
C LEU A 82 9.99 -4.48 -3.16
N LEU A 83 9.82 -3.17 -3.30
CA LEU A 83 10.57 -2.18 -2.52
C LEU A 83 10.27 -2.31 -1.02
N MET A 84 9.00 -2.46 -0.63
CA MET A 84 8.62 -2.68 0.77
C MET A 84 9.22 -3.96 1.36
N ILE A 85 9.26 -5.06 0.59
CA ILE A 85 9.91 -6.31 0.99
C ILE A 85 11.43 -6.07 1.17
N GLY A 86 12.06 -5.39 0.22
CA GLY A 86 13.47 -5.02 0.31
C GLY A 86 13.79 -4.17 1.53
N LEU A 87 12.94 -3.17 1.82
CA LEU A 87 13.06 -2.33 3.01
C LEU A 87 12.90 -3.14 4.30
N PHE A 88 11.94 -4.07 4.36
CA PHE A 88 11.76 -4.92 5.53
C PHE A 88 13.04 -5.70 5.87
N PHE A 89 13.64 -6.38 4.89
CA PHE A 89 14.90 -7.11 5.09
C PHE A 89 16.07 -6.17 5.39
N TYR A 90 16.10 -4.98 4.77
CA TYR A 90 17.11 -3.98 5.07
C TYR A 90 17.03 -3.55 6.54
N PHE A 91 15.84 -3.20 7.04
CA PHE A 91 15.64 -2.82 8.43
C PHE A 91 15.90 -3.97 9.40
N GLN A 92 15.57 -5.21 9.03
CA GLN A 92 15.86 -6.41 9.83
C GLN A 92 17.36 -6.72 9.96
N ASN A 93 18.18 -6.33 8.99
CA ASN A 93 19.63 -6.60 9.02
C ASN A 93 20.45 -5.46 9.64
N GLN A 94 19.83 -4.32 9.95
CA GLN A 94 20.51 -3.22 10.64
C GLN A 94 20.88 -3.65 12.06
N PRO A 95 21.98 -3.15 12.65
CA PRO A 95 22.21 -3.29 14.08
C PRO A 95 21.11 -2.53 14.83
N HIS A 96 20.10 -3.24 15.30
CA HIS A 96 19.10 -2.64 16.17
C HIS A 96 19.76 -2.41 17.53
N ASN A 97 19.44 -1.31 18.21
CA ASN A 97 19.68 -1.17 19.65
C ASN A 97 18.68 -2.05 20.39
N CYS A 98 18.85 -3.35 20.20
CA CYS A 98 18.61 -4.37 21.18
C CYS A 98 19.76 -4.30 22.19
#